data_AF-A0A920G976-F1
#
_entry.id   AF-A0A920G976-F1
#
_cell.length_a   1.000
_cell.length_b   1.000
_cell.length_c   1.000
_cell.angle_alpha   90.00
_cell.angle_beta   90.00
_cell.angle_gamma   90.00
#
_symmetry.space_group_name_H-M   'P 1'
#
loop_
_entity.id
_entity.type
_entity.pdbx_description
1 polymer ?
#
loop_
_entity_poly.entity_id
_entity_poly.type
_entity_poly.pdbx_seq_one_letter_code
_entity_poly.pdbx_strand_id
1 'polypeptide(L)'
;MSSNVDLNIRPGFDGLVSEIANYVSTYKIESDLALDTARNCLIDTIGCGLLALQFPACTKMLGPIVKDTKVPFGVRVPGTNYELDPVKGAFDIG
;
A
#
# COMPACT_ATOMS: atom_id res chain seq x y z
N MET A 1 -5.30 28.26 -44.34
CA MET A 1 -5.21 27.53 -43.05
C MET A 1 -6.62 27.46 -42.50
N SER A 2 -7.26 26.29 -42.51
CA SER A 2 -8.69 26.18 -42.13
C SER A 2 -8.85 26.34 -40.61
N SER A 3 -9.49 27.42 -40.22
CA SER A 3 -9.78 27.87 -38.85
C SER A 3 -11.02 27.21 -38.22
N ASN A 4 -11.40 26.00 -38.65
CA ASN A 4 -12.72 25.42 -38.36
C ASN A 4 -12.69 24.14 -37.52
N VAL A 5 -11.52 23.71 -37.01
CA VAL A 5 -11.41 22.52 -36.17
C VAL A 5 -10.41 22.76 -35.04
N ASP A 6 -10.85 22.55 -33.80
CA ASP A 6 -9.95 22.45 -32.65
C ASP A 6 -9.07 21.23 -32.79
N LEU A 7 -7.76 21.40 -32.54
CA LEU A 7 -6.83 20.29 -32.49
C LEU A 7 -7.15 19.43 -31.26
N ASN A 8 -7.55 18.17 -31.49
CA ASN A 8 -7.83 17.20 -30.42
C ASN A 8 -6.52 16.71 -29.78
N ILE A 9 -5.84 17.58 -29.04
CA ILE A 9 -4.62 17.27 -28.31
C ILE A 9 -5.01 16.80 -26.90
N ARG A 10 -4.67 15.55 -26.58
CA ARG A 10 -4.87 15.01 -25.23
C ARG A 10 -4.02 15.82 -24.24
N PRO A 11 -4.62 16.42 -23.19
CA PRO A 11 -3.85 17.13 -22.17
C PRO A 11 -2.96 16.16 -21.39
N GLY A 12 -1.92 16.71 -20.75
CA GLY A 12 -1.12 15.97 -19.77
C GLY A 12 -1.92 15.65 -18.50
N PHE A 13 -1.28 14.96 -17.57
CA PHE A 13 -1.84 14.76 -16.23
C PHE A 13 -1.91 16.08 -15.46
N ASP A 14 -2.82 16.14 -14.49
CA ASP A 14 -2.92 17.27 -13.57
C ASP A 14 -1.58 17.52 -12.87
N GLY A 15 -1.28 18.80 -12.62
CA GLY A 15 0.00 19.21 -12.02
C GLY A 15 0.29 18.49 -10.71
N LEU A 16 -0.70 18.41 -9.80
CA LEU A 16 -0.55 17.74 -8.51
C LEU A 16 -0.24 16.24 -8.64
N VAL A 17 -0.88 15.55 -9.59
CA VAL A 17 -0.61 14.11 -9.83
C VAL A 17 0.83 13.93 -10.33
N SER A 18 1.26 14.82 -11.22
CA SER A 18 2.62 14.82 -11.77
C SER A 18 3.67 15.12 -10.69
N GLU A 19 3.39 16.03 -9.77
CA GLU A 19 4.28 16.37 -8.66
C GLU A 19 4.45 15.21 -7.69
N ILE A 20 3.36 14.55 -7.27
CA ILE A 20 3.41 13.37 -6.40
C ILE A 20 4.20 12.25 -7.09
N ALA A 21 3.91 11.97 -8.36
CA ALA A 21 4.60 10.95 -9.13
C ALA A 21 6.10 11.24 -9.25
N ASN A 22 6.47 12.50 -9.50
CA ASN A 22 7.86 12.92 -9.60
C ASN A 22 8.59 12.78 -8.25
N TYR A 23 7.98 13.19 -7.15
CA TYR A 23 8.55 13.02 -5.81
C TYR A 23 8.80 11.54 -5.50
N VAL A 24 7.80 10.67 -5.68
CA VAL A 24 7.92 9.23 -5.36
C VAL A 24 8.97 8.53 -6.23
N SER A 25 9.14 8.93 -7.49
CA SER A 25 10.04 8.25 -8.43
C SER A 25 11.47 8.77 -8.46
N THR A 26 11.71 10.03 -8.05
CA THR A 26 13.02 10.68 -8.23
C THR A 26 13.67 11.19 -6.96
N TYR A 27 12.88 11.48 -5.92
CA TYR A 27 13.44 12.04 -4.69
C TYR A 27 14.24 11.00 -3.93
N LYS A 28 15.43 11.40 -3.47
CA LYS A 28 16.30 10.57 -2.65
C LYS A 28 16.25 11.06 -1.20
N ILE A 29 15.85 10.18 -0.30
CA ILE A 29 15.83 10.46 1.13
C ILE A 29 17.27 10.39 1.66
N GLU A 30 17.76 11.49 2.27
CA GLU A 30 19.13 11.59 2.82
C GLU A 30 19.17 11.92 4.32
N SER A 31 18.04 11.81 5.02
CA SER A 31 17.95 12.09 6.45
C SER A 31 18.05 10.82 7.29
N ASP A 32 19.17 10.66 8.00
CA ASP A 32 19.39 9.55 8.94
C ASP A 32 18.30 9.50 10.03
N LEU A 33 17.92 10.68 10.55
CA LEU A 33 16.86 10.78 11.57
C LEU A 33 15.52 10.26 11.03
N ALA A 34 15.19 10.54 9.77
CA ALA A 34 13.97 10.05 9.15
C ALA A 34 13.97 8.52 9.03
N LEU A 35 15.10 7.93 8.62
CA LEU A 35 15.24 6.48 8.49
C LEU A 35 15.23 5.75 9.85
N ASP A 36 15.89 6.30 10.87
CA ASP A 36 15.85 5.73 12.22
C ASP A 36 14.45 5.79 12.82
N THR A 37 13.76 6.93 12.64
CA THR A 37 12.38 7.09 13.10
C THR A 37 11.44 6.16 12.34
N ALA A 38 11.61 5.98 11.03
CA ALA A 38 10.83 5.06 10.22
C ALA A 38 11.00 3.60 10.69
N ARG A 39 12.22 3.20 11.09
CA ARG A 39 12.48 1.89 11.69
C ARG A 39 11.71 1.70 12.99
N ASN A 40 11.68 2.70 13.86
CA ASN A 40 10.91 2.64 15.11
C ASN A 40 9.40 2.59 14.84
N CYS A 41 8.91 3.39 13.88
CA CYS A 41 7.52 3.38 13.42
C CYS A 41 7.10 2.00 12.88
N LEU A 42 7.95 1.32 12.11
CA LEU A 42 7.69 -0.03 11.63
C LEU A 42 7.49 -1.02 12.78
N ILE A 43 8.35 -0.97 13.81
CA ILE A 43 8.25 -1.86 14.98
C ILE A 43 6.95 -1.59 15.75
N ASP A 44 6.63 -0.31 16.00
CA ASP A 44 5.42 0.11 16.69
C ASP A 44 4.15 -0.35 15.95
N THR A 45 4.12 -0.15 14.62
CA THR A 45 2.98 -0.54 13.78
C THR A 45 2.78 -2.05 13.78
N ILE A 46 3.84 -2.84 13.64
CA ILE A 46 3.76 -4.31 13.74
C ILE A 46 3.27 -4.72 15.13
N GLY A 47 3.75 -4.06 16.19
CA GLY A 47 3.29 -4.30 17.56
C GLY A 47 1.78 -4.06 17.73
N CYS A 48 1.27 -2.95 17.20
CA CYS A 48 -0.15 -2.64 17.18
C CYS A 48 -0.96 -3.71 16.45
N GLY A 49 -0.50 -4.14 15.25
CA GLY A 49 -1.15 -5.18 14.47
C GLY A 49 -1.22 -6.53 15.21
N LEU A 50 -0.14 -6.94 15.86
CA LEU A 50 -0.12 -8.19 16.66
C LEU A 50 -1.08 -8.13 17.86
N LEU A 51 -1.16 -6.97 18.53
CA LEU A 51 -2.11 -6.78 19.64
C LEU A 51 -3.56 -6.84 19.15
N ALA A 52 -3.86 -6.29 17.97
CA ALA A 52 -5.19 -6.30 17.38
C ALA A 52 -5.74 -7.72 17.12
N LEU A 53 -4.86 -8.73 16.97
CA LEU A 53 -5.27 -10.13 16.81
C LEU A 53 -6.00 -10.71 18.04
N GLN A 54 -5.94 -10.05 19.20
CA GLN A 54 -6.71 -10.45 20.39
C GLN A 54 -8.19 -10.03 20.33
N PHE A 55 -8.59 -9.21 19.34
CA PHE A 55 -9.93 -8.66 19.25
C PHE A 55 -10.75 -9.36 18.15
N PRO A 56 -11.79 -10.15 18.49
CA PRO A 56 -12.60 -10.88 17.51
C PRO A 56 -13.27 -10.00 16.46
N ALA A 57 -13.53 -8.73 16.79
CA ALA A 57 -14.08 -7.76 15.86
C ALA A 57 -13.10 -7.41 14.72
N CYS A 58 -11.80 -7.44 14.97
CA CYS A 58 -10.76 -7.31 13.96
C CYS A 58 -10.59 -8.63 13.20
N THR A 59 -10.34 -9.74 13.92
CA THR A 59 -9.95 -11.00 13.29
C THR A 59 -11.03 -11.64 12.41
N LYS A 60 -12.31 -11.31 12.61
CA LYS A 60 -13.39 -11.75 11.72
C LYS A 60 -13.29 -11.22 10.28
N MET A 61 -12.49 -10.18 10.04
CA MET A 61 -12.28 -9.58 8.71
C MET A 61 -11.04 -10.14 7.99
N LEU A 62 -10.20 -10.90 8.71
CA LEU A 62 -8.92 -11.41 8.20
C LEU A 62 -9.09 -12.75 7.46
N GLY A 63 -8.06 -13.10 6.69
CA GLY A 63 -7.98 -14.36 5.95
C GLY A 63 -8.50 -14.27 4.52
N PRO A 64 -8.49 -15.37 3.77
CA PRO A 64 -8.88 -15.37 2.36
C PRO A 64 -10.39 -15.18 2.22
N ILE A 65 -10.82 -14.45 1.19
CA ILE A 65 -12.24 -14.23 0.88
C ILE A 65 -12.96 -15.57 0.66
N VAL A 66 -12.30 -16.50 -0.03
CA VAL A 66 -12.76 -17.88 -0.19
C VAL A 66 -11.85 -18.81 0.61
N LYS A 67 -12.44 -19.58 1.52
CA LYS A 67 -11.70 -20.53 2.36
C LYS A 67 -10.84 -21.47 1.51
N ASP A 68 -9.65 -21.79 2.00
CA ASP A 68 -8.68 -22.72 1.39
C ASP A 68 -8.08 -22.24 0.05
N THR A 69 -8.23 -20.96 -0.29
CA THR A 69 -7.50 -20.33 -1.41
C THR A 69 -6.00 -20.46 -1.22
N LYS A 70 -5.29 -20.88 -2.28
CA LYS A 70 -3.82 -20.97 -2.30
C LYS A 70 -3.26 -19.93 -3.26
N VAL A 71 -2.36 -19.09 -2.75
CA VAL A 71 -1.68 -18.06 -3.54
C VAL A 71 -0.18 -18.36 -3.50
N PRO A 72 0.42 -18.84 -4.60
CA PRO A 72 1.86 -19.07 -4.64
C PRO A 72 2.62 -17.76 -4.39
N PHE A 73 3.57 -17.77 -3.45
CA PHE A 73 4.37 -16.60 -3.08
C PHE A 73 3.50 -15.43 -2.56
N GLY A 74 2.44 -15.75 -1.83
CA GLY A 74 1.50 -14.77 -1.31
C GLY A 74 2.09 -13.91 -0.18
N VAL A 75 1.43 -12.79 0.08
CA VAL A 75 1.74 -11.93 1.22
C VAL A 75 1.36 -12.67 2.50
N ARG A 76 2.29 -12.69 3.45
CA ARG A 76 2.08 -13.27 4.78
C ARG A 76 1.63 -12.19 5.75
N VAL A 77 0.50 -12.43 6.42
CA VAL A 77 -0.03 -11.51 7.43
C VAL A 77 0.64 -11.80 8.77
N PRO A 78 1.38 -10.85 9.37
CA PRO A 78 2.12 -11.07 10.62
C PRO A 78 1.24 -11.62 11.75
N GLY A 79 1.77 -12.60 12.49
CA GLY A 79 1.03 -13.24 13.60
C GLY A 79 -0.04 -14.25 13.17
N THR A 80 -0.19 -14.54 11.88
CA THR A 80 -1.15 -15.52 11.34
C THR A 80 -0.46 -16.56 10.45
N ASN A 81 -1.23 -17.56 10.01
CA ASN A 81 -0.79 -18.54 8.99
C ASN A 81 -1.34 -18.22 7.59
N TYR A 82 -1.86 -17.01 7.37
CA TYR A 82 -2.45 -16.65 6.08
C TYR A 82 -1.38 -16.31 5.04
N GLU A 83 -1.60 -16.81 3.82
CA GLU A 83 -0.85 -16.47 2.61
C GLU A 83 -1.86 -16.03 1.54
N LEU A 84 -1.86 -14.73 1.23
CA LEU A 84 -2.93 -14.06 0.49
C LEU A 84 -2.37 -13.34 -0.75
N ASP A 85 -3.25 -12.97 -1.67
CA ASP A 85 -2.86 -12.05 -2.74
C ASP A 85 -2.49 -10.67 -2.15
N PRO A 86 -1.71 -9.85 -2.87
CA PRO A 86 -1.24 -8.57 -2.33
C PRO A 86 -2.35 -7.60 -1.93
N VAL A 87 -3.53 -7.66 -2.56
CA VAL A 87 -4.65 -6.77 -2.24
C VAL A 87 -5.27 -7.16 -0.90
N LYS A 88 -5.59 -8.44 -0.71
CA LYS A 88 -6.13 -8.89 0.58
C LYS A 88 -5.09 -8.87 1.69
N GLY A 89 -3.83 -9.17 1.38
CA GLY A 89 -2.72 -9.05 2.32
C GLY A 89 -2.53 -7.61 2.82
N ALA A 90 -2.65 -6.61 1.94
CA ALA A 90 -2.61 -5.21 2.34
C ALA A 90 -3.79 -4.83 3.24
N PHE A 91 -5.01 -5.30 2.94
CA PHE A 91 -6.19 -5.07 3.78
C PHE A 91 -6.05 -5.71 5.17
N ASP A 92 -5.42 -6.88 5.28
CA ASP A 92 -5.24 -7.56 6.58
C ASP A 92 -4.15 -6.95 7.45
N ILE A 93 -3.19 -6.24 6.84
CA ILE A 93 -2.11 -5.54 7.55
C ILE A 93 -2.52 -4.11 7.92
N GLY A 94 -3.36 -3.46 7.11
CA GLY A 94 -3.86 -2.10 7.33
C GLY A 94 -4.96 -2.00 8.37
#